data_AF-A0AAW9QZP9-F1
#
_entry.id   AF-A0AAW9QZP9-F1
#
_cell.length_a   1.000
_cell.length_b   1.000
_cell.length_c   1.000
_cell.angle_alpha   90.00
_cell.angle_beta   90.00
_cell.angle_gamma   90.00
#
_symmetry.space_group_name_H-M   'P 1'
#
loop_
_entity.id
_entity.type
_entity.pdbx_description
1 polymer ?
#
loop_
_entity_poly.entity_id
_entity_poly.type
_entity_poly.pdbx_seq_one_letter_code
_entity_poly.pdbx_strand_id
1 'polypeptide(L)'
;MRLLASFDRYPDSVCLNLEPIASDAREFELYLTLHLQSHSLPLLDGKITWGLKGGILDAVAGGCSIAPIGGERLDFRVSRVEVPDGYRWRLALKSPGTIFTGSIERIKLGSIEVKEEPYHLLARFSATPADISIVETEKLWRHDISPNKHAILERKLAFFLVETRLNPYLSYLSLGSGDVEIDKTATEPKDEEPAILARLKEDIERVYTADTDNFLELARWMDLDPLVDLAGADLLATELSGVSLGGADLDRVNFRGANLTDADLSESIAVHANFKGADLSGALLGNADLKYADFYRASLALSNLIGSDLEGANLVEANLSRANLSGARVFGARFGDNEGMTDELRESLLDRGAVFE
;
A
#
# COMPACT_ATOMS: atom_id res chain seq x y z
N MET A 1 21.72 25.62 -8.29
CA MET A 1 20.49 25.44 -7.49
C MET A 1 20.65 26.05 -6.12
N ARG A 2 19.66 26.84 -5.68
CA ARG A 2 19.52 27.30 -4.29
C ARG A 2 18.41 26.48 -3.63
N LEU A 3 18.67 25.98 -2.42
CA LEU A 3 17.62 25.41 -1.57
C LEU A 3 16.66 26.53 -1.16
N LEU A 4 15.42 26.46 -1.61
CA LEU A 4 14.40 27.45 -1.27
C LEU A 4 13.72 27.06 0.04
N ALA A 5 13.29 25.80 0.15
CA ALA A 5 12.76 25.23 1.39
C ALA A 5 12.89 23.70 1.42
N SER A 6 12.96 23.18 2.63
CA SER A 6 12.81 21.76 2.94
C SER A 6 12.04 21.63 4.24
N PHE A 7 11.27 20.56 4.36
CA PHE A 7 10.54 20.21 5.56
C PHE A 7 10.41 18.70 5.64
N ASP A 8 10.71 18.15 6.81
CA ASP A 8 10.47 16.75 7.14
C ASP A 8 9.67 16.71 8.45
N ARG A 9 8.43 16.24 8.40
CA ARG A 9 7.56 16.15 9.58
C ARG A 9 8.05 15.08 10.55
N TYR A 10 8.53 13.98 9.98
CA TYR A 10 9.16 12.87 10.68
C TYR A 10 10.54 12.66 10.04
N PRO A 11 11.56 13.47 10.40
CA PRO A 11 12.90 13.39 9.80
C PRO A 11 13.53 12.00 9.98
N ASP A 12 13.21 11.36 11.11
CA ASP A 12 13.59 10.00 11.42
C ASP A 12 12.82 8.97 10.58
N SER A 13 11.94 9.36 9.65
CA SER A 13 11.16 8.41 8.85
C SER A 13 11.19 8.62 7.36
N VAL A 14 11.10 9.87 6.92
CA VAL A 14 11.21 10.20 5.52
C VAL A 14 12.04 11.47 5.45
N CYS A 15 13.11 11.42 4.69
CA CYS A 15 13.93 12.58 4.39
C CYS A 15 14.27 12.60 2.90
N LEU A 16 13.88 13.68 2.23
CA LEU A 16 14.26 13.93 0.84
C LEU A 16 15.57 14.71 0.80
N ASN A 17 16.56 14.17 0.09
CA ASN A 17 17.88 14.77 -0.02
C ASN A 17 18.27 15.01 -1.49
N LEU A 18 18.99 16.10 -1.74
CA LEU A 18 19.53 16.44 -3.06
C LEU A 18 21.03 16.65 -2.94
N GLU A 19 21.79 15.97 -3.79
CA GLU A 19 23.25 16.08 -3.83
C GLU A 19 23.72 16.53 -5.22
N PRO A 20 24.66 17.49 -5.32
CA PRO A 20 25.20 17.92 -6.60
C PRO A 20 26.13 16.85 -7.21
N ILE A 21 26.04 16.62 -8.53
CA ILE A 21 26.89 15.63 -9.25
C ILE A 21 28.29 16.19 -9.51
N ALA A 22 28.39 17.50 -9.75
CA ALA A 22 29.65 18.18 -10.04
C ALA A 22 29.63 19.64 -9.52
N SER A 23 30.82 20.24 -9.43
CA SER A 23 31.02 21.61 -8.95
C SER A 23 30.36 22.69 -9.83
N ASP A 24 30.00 22.39 -11.07
CA ASP A 24 29.41 23.33 -12.04
C ASP A 24 27.86 23.25 -12.12
N ALA A 25 27.21 23.33 -10.95
CA ALA A 25 25.90 23.93 -10.65
C ALA A 25 24.62 23.66 -11.49
N ARG A 26 24.63 22.82 -12.54
CA ARG A 26 23.47 22.56 -13.42
C ARG A 26 22.98 21.10 -13.46
N GLU A 27 23.69 20.18 -12.80
CA GLU A 27 23.33 18.76 -12.71
C GLU A 27 23.31 18.28 -11.25
N PHE A 28 22.24 17.57 -10.87
CA PHE A 28 21.98 17.13 -9.50
C PHE A 28 21.47 15.69 -9.45
N GLU A 29 21.77 14.98 -8.38
CA GLU A 29 21.20 13.67 -8.08
C GLU A 29 20.15 13.78 -6.99
N LEU A 30 18.95 13.32 -7.32
CA LEU A 30 17.84 13.25 -6.37
C LEU A 30 17.88 11.91 -5.65
N TYR A 31 17.96 12.01 -4.32
CA TYR A 31 17.97 10.88 -3.43
C TYR A 31 16.78 10.90 -2.50
N LEU A 32 16.21 9.73 -2.26
CA LEU A 32 15.22 9.53 -1.21
C LEU A 32 15.81 8.62 -0.13
N THR A 33 15.75 9.09 1.11
CA THR A 33 16.03 8.26 2.28
C THR A 33 14.73 7.97 3.00
N LEU A 34 14.40 6.69 3.14
CA LEU A 34 13.26 6.19 3.88
C LEU A 34 13.75 5.43 5.10
N HIS A 35 13.50 5.98 6.27
CA HIS A 35 13.70 5.29 7.54
C HIS A 35 12.35 4.69 7.95
N LEU A 36 12.10 3.43 7.64
CA LEU A 36 10.86 2.81 8.10
C LEU A 36 11.02 2.38 9.56
N GLN A 37 10.58 3.26 10.44
CA GLN A 37 10.47 2.98 11.86
C GLN A 37 9.03 3.21 12.33
N SER A 38 8.67 2.50 13.40
CA SER A 38 7.37 2.64 14.03
C SER A 38 7.32 3.89 14.91
N HIS A 39 6.27 4.67 14.76
CA HIS A 39 5.94 5.81 15.60
C HIS A 39 4.91 5.43 16.64
N SER A 40 5.00 6.08 17.79
CA SER A 40 4.14 5.83 18.94
C SER A 40 3.52 7.14 19.38
N LEU A 41 2.20 7.20 19.50
CA LEU A 41 1.50 8.38 20.03
C LEU A 41 0.37 8.00 20.99
N PRO A 42 0.13 8.80 22.05
CA PRO A 42 -1.05 8.67 22.88
C PRO A 42 -2.32 8.90 22.05
N LEU A 43 -3.32 8.04 22.23
CA LEU A 43 -4.62 8.17 21.58
C LEU A 43 -5.71 7.72 22.55
N LEU A 44 -6.68 8.59 22.82
CA LEU A 44 -7.70 8.37 23.86
C LEU A 44 -7.03 7.99 25.20
N ASP A 45 -7.47 6.91 25.85
CA ASP A 45 -6.89 6.40 27.11
C ASP A 45 -5.75 5.39 26.88
N GLY A 46 -5.31 5.23 25.63
CA GLY A 46 -4.33 4.25 25.21
C GLY A 46 -3.23 4.84 24.34
N LYS A 47 -2.65 3.98 23.50
CA LYS A 47 -1.53 4.31 22.63
C LYS A 47 -1.65 3.56 21.32
N ILE A 48 -1.34 4.24 20.23
CA ILE A 48 -1.22 3.63 18.90
C ILE A 48 0.25 3.65 18.48
N THR A 49 0.71 2.51 17.98
CA THR A 49 1.98 2.37 17.28
C THR A 49 1.68 2.12 15.80
N TRP A 50 2.28 2.90 14.91
CA TRP A 50 2.06 2.82 13.46
C TRP A 50 3.38 2.97 12.69
N GLY A 51 3.43 2.53 11.45
CA GLY A 51 4.58 2.69 10.56
C GLY A 51 4.17 2.86 9.11
N LEU A 52 5.12 3.32 8.28
CA LEU A 52 4.93 3.38 6.84
C LEU A 52 5.32 2.04 6.20
N LYS A 53 4.51 1.59 5.24
CA LYS A 53 4.82 0.47 4.34
C LYS A 53 4.94 0.90 2.88
N GLY A 54 4.87 2.20 2.62
CA GLY A 54 4.90 2.76 1.29
C GLY A 54 4.77 4.27 1.32
N GLY A 55 4.52 4.85 0.15
CA GLY A 55 4.21 6.25 -0.03
C GLY A 55 4.30 6.67 -1.49
N ILE A 56 3.96 7.92 -1.74
CA ILE A 56 3.95 8.52 -3.06
C ILE A 56 4.97 9.66 -3.05
N LEU A 57 5.89 9.62 -4.00
CA LEU A 57 6.78 10.74 -4.28
C LEU A 57 6.36 11.39 -5.58
N ASP A 58 5.98 12.65 -5.52
CA ASP A 58 5.75 13.50 -6.67
C ASP A 58 6.94 14.44 -6.84
N ALA A 59 7.62 14.42 -7.99
CA ALA A 59 8.60 15.43 -8.35
C ALA A 59 8.15 16.16 -9.62
N VAL A 60 7.94 17.46 -9.51
CA VAL A 60 7.58 18.36 -10.61
C VAL A 60 8.76 19.27 -10.90
N ALA A 61 9.16 19.36 -12.16
CA ALA A 61 10.34 20.08 -12.62
C ALA A 61 9.96 21.03 -13.75
N GLY A 62 9.90 22.33 -13.44
CA GLY A 62 9.78 23.40 -14.44
C GLY A 62 11.16 23.90 -14.84
N GLY A 63 11.48 23.91 -16.13
CA GLY A 63 12.81 24.31 -16.64
C GLY A 63 13.93 23.29 -16.37
N CYS A 64 13.59 22.10 -15.86
CA CYS A 64 14.51 21.00 -15.58
C CYS A 64 14.05 19.72 -16.29
N SER A 65 14.99 18.84 -16.65
CA SER A 65 14.69 17.46 -17.04
C SER A 65 15.13 16.49 -15.94
N ILE A 66 14.29 15.52 -15.60
CA ILE A 66 14.64 14.43 -14.67
C ILE A 66 14.88 13.17 -15.52
N ALA A 67 16.11 12.67 -15.53
CA ALA A 67 16.49 11.40 -16.12
C ALA A 67 16.46 10.32 -15.02
N PRO A 68 15.40 9.51 -14.92
CA PRO A 68 15.30 8.48 -13.89
C PRO A 68 16.29 7.35 -14.14
N ILE A 69 16.83 6.78 -13.07
CA ILE A 69 17.75 5.63 -13.18
C ILE A 69 16.95 4.35 -12.92
N GLY A 70 17.15 3.37 -13.80
CA GLY A 70 16.53 2.06 -13.67
C GLY A 70 17.24 1.20 -12.63
N GLY A 71 16.49 0.74 -11.64
CA GLY A 71 16.82 -0.45 -10.84
C GLY A 71 17.95 -0.29 -9.82
N GLU A 72 17.58 -0.04 -8.57
CA GLU A 72 18.28 -0.64 -7.45
C GLU A 72 17.39 -1.68 -6.78
N ARG A 73 18.04 -2.74 -6.29
CA ARG A 73 17.42 -3.93 -5.71
C ARG A 73 16.96 -3.61 -4.28
N LEU A 74 15.95 -2.75 -4.16
CA LEU A 74 15.45 -2.25 -2.87
C LEU A 74 14.44 -3.22 -2.26
N ASP A 75 14.24 -3.18 -0.94
CA ASP A 75 13.14 -3.90 -0.27
C ASP A 75 11.75 -3.32 -0.63
N PHE A 76 11.74 -2.24 -1.40
CA PHE A 76 10.55 -1.63 -1.97
C PHE A 76 10.43 -1.96 -3.45
N ARG A 77 9.18 -2.05 -3.87
CA ARG A 77 8.75 -1.95 -5.25
C ARG A 77 8.54 -0.47 -5.54
N VAL A 78 9.12 -0.02 -6.63
CA VAL A 78 8.99 1.36 -7.12
C VAL A 78 8.35 1.28 -8.50
N SER A 79 7.11 1.74 -8.62
CA SER A 79 6.47 1.96 -9.91
C SER A 79 6.51 3.46 -10.24
N ARG A 80 6.62 3.79 -11.53
CA ARG A 80 6.77 5.15 -12.01
C ARG A 80 5.74 5.45 -13.08
N VAL A 81 5.13 6.63 -13.00
CA VAL A 81 4.25 7.18 -14.02
C VAL A 81 4.70 8.60 -14.34
N GLU A 82 4.74 8.94 -15.64
CA GLU A 82 4.92 10.32 -16.08
C GLU A 82 3.66 11.13 -15.79
N VAL A 83 3.83 12.31 -15.20
CA VAL A 83 2.75 13.26 -14.93
C VAL A 83 3.07 14.57 -15.64
N PRO A 84 2.09 15.46 -15.88
CA PRO A 84 2.38 16.78 -16.43
C PRO A 84 3.50 17.46 -15.63
N ASP A 85 4.54 17.88 -16.34
CA ASP A 85 5.71 18.59 -15.80
C ASP A 85 6.52 17.81 -14.75
N GLY A 86 6.42 16.47 -14.71
CA GLY A 86 7.16 15.70 -13.71
C GLY A 86 6.99 14.18 -13.73
N TYR A 87 7.29 13.57 -12.58
CA TYR A 87 7.21 12.13 -12.36
C TYR A 87 6.56 11.84 -11.01
N ARG A 88 5.76 10.77 -10.98
CA ARG A 88 5.22 10.17 -9.77
C ARG A 88 5.83 8.79 -9.57
N TRP A 89 6.39 8.56 -8.39
CA TRP A 89 6.83 7.24 -7.93
C TRP A 89 5.88 6.75 -6.84
N ARG A 90 5.40 5.51 -6.97
CA ARG A 90 4.71 4.80 -5.88
C ARG A 90 5.67 3.78 -5.29
N LEU A 91 5.94 3.93 -4.00
CA LEU A 91 6.82 3.07 -3.23
C LEU A 91 5.98 2.16 -2.36
N ALA A 92 6.29 0.86 -2.37
CA ALA A 92 5.58 -0.14 -1.58
C ALA A 92 6.53 -1.23 -1.10
N LEU A 93 6.42 -1.67 0.15
CA LEU A 93 7.17 -2.83 0.64
C LEU A 93 6.83 -4.10 -0.15
N LYS A 94 7.84 -4.95 -0.36
CA LYS A 94 7.67 -6.21 -1.11
C LYS A 94 6.78 -7.25 -0.40
N SER A 95 6.73 -7.22 0.92
CA SER A 95 6.02 -8.23 1.73
C SER A 95 4.87 -7.58 2.51
N PRO A 96 3.60 -7.92 2.21
CA PRO A 96 2.45 -7.40 2.93
C PRO A 96 2.37 -8.06 4.31
N GLY A 97 2.41 -7.26 5.38
CA GLY A 97 2.33 -7.74 6.77
C GLY A 97 3.67 -7.88 7.49
N THR A 98 4.77 -7.45 6.89
CA THR A 98 6.01 -7.20 7.65
C THR A 98 6.21 -5.70 7.76
N ILE A 99 6.30 -5.20 9.00
CA ILE A 99 6.88 -3.88 9.24
C ILE A 99 8.34 -4.05 8.86
N PHE A 100 8.77 -3.40 7.79
CA PHE A 100 10.19 -3.31 7.52
C PHE A 100 10.77 -2.43 8.63
N THR A 101 11.47 -3.06 9.57
CA THR A 101 12.28 -2.34 10.55
C THR A 101 13.65 -2.16 9.91
N GLY A 102 13.89 -0.98 9.34
CA GLY A 102 15.13 -0.73 8.62
C GLY A 102 15.18 0.64 7.97
N SER A 103 16.37 0.96 7.49
CA SER A 103 16.68 2.19 6.78
C SER A 103 16.97 1.84 5.33
N ILE A 104 16.27 2.48 4.40
CA ILE A 104 16.70 2.53 3.01
C ILE A 104 17.25 3.91 2.75
N GLU A 105 18.58 3.96 2.70
CA GLU A 105 19.31 5.19 2.53
C GLU A 105 19.63 5.40 1.07
N ARG A 106 19.45 6.65 0.61
CA ARG A 106 19.98 7.13 -0.67
C ARG A 106 19.47 6.35 -1.89
N ILE A 107 18.16 6.07 -1.95
CA ILE A 107 17.53 5.60 -3.19
C ILE A 107 17.75 6.66 -4.27
N LYS A 108 18.56 6.34 -5.28
CA LYS A 108 18.79 7.24 -6.41
C LYS A 108 17.58 7.23 -7.33
N LEU A 109 16.82 8.32 -7.35
CA LEU A 109 15.56 8.39 -8.10
C LEU A 109 15.75 8.91 -9.53
N GLY A 110 16.74 9.77 -9.72
CA GLY A 110 17.08 10.32 -11.03
C GLY A 110 18.13 11.41 -10.97
N SER A 111 18.66 11.72 -12.14
CA SER A 111 19.54 12.86 -12.37
C SER A 111 18.72 14.03 -12.91
N ILE A 112 18.93 15.21 -12.36
CA ILE A 112 18.21 16.44 -12.71
C ILE A 112 19.17 17.35 -13.44
N GLU A 113 18.77 17.80 -14.62
CA GLU A 113 19.53 18.75 -15.43
C GLU A 113 18.71 20.03 -15.62
N VAL A 114 19.30 21.18 -15.30
CA VAL A 114 18.70 22.50 -15.52
C VAL A 114 18.84 22.88 -16.99
N LYS A 115 17.71 23.04 -17.68
CA LYS A 115 17.67 23.40 -19.12
C LYS A 115 17.49 24.89 -19.34
N GLU A 116 16.65 25.54 -18.54
CA GLU A 116 16.24 26.93 -18.74
C GLU A 116 16.14 27.68 -17.40
N GLU A 117 16.25 29.01 -17.45
CA GLU A 117 16.11 29.91 -16.29
C GLU A 117 14.84 30.79 -16.48
N PRO A 118 14.01 30.99 -15.45
CA PRO A 118 14.09 30.40 -14.12
C PRO A 118 13.67 28.93 -14.11
N TYR A 119 14.28 28.13 -13.24
CA TYR A 119 13.84 26.76 -12.99
C TYR A 119 13.27 26.61 -11.59
N HIS A 120 12.45 25.59 -11.43
CA HIS A 120 11.94 25.15 -10.14
C HIS A 120 11.79 23.63 -10.11
N LEU A 121 12.23 23.02 -9.02
CA LEU A 121 12.00 21.62 -8.71
C LEU A 121 11.25 21.53 -7.39
N LEU A 122 10.14 20.80 -7.37
CA LEU A 122 9.39 20.50 -6.17
C LEU A 122 9.21 18.98 -6.05
N ALA A 123 9.86 18.40 -5.06
CA ALA A 123 9.66 17.02 -4.64
C ALA A 123 8.80 16.98 -3.37
N ARG A 124 7.79 16.12 -3.35
CA ARG A 124 6.81 15.98 -2.26
C ARG A 124 6.57 14.51 -1.99
N PHE A 125 6.83 14.07 -0.77
CA PHE A 125 6.49 12.73 -0.32
C PHE A 125 5.22 12.79 0.53
N SER A 126 4.21 12.01 0.13
CA SER A 126 2.95 11.85 0.84
C SER A 126 2.67 10.37 1.12
N ALA A 127 1.74 10.11 2.03
CA ALA A 127 1.24 8.79 2.32
C ALA A 127 -0.29 8.80 2.26
N THR A 128 -0.86 7.75 1.71
CA THR A 128 -2.29 7.47 1.74
C THR A 128 -2.59 6.49 2.87
N PRO A 129 -3.86 6.28 3.24
CA PRO A 129 -4.20 5.25 4.21
C PRO A 129 -3.67 3.86 3.81
N ALA A 130 -3.53 3.57 2.51
CA ALA A 130 -2.97 2.31 2.00
C ALA A 130 -1.48 2.12 2.28
N ASP A 131 -0.79 3.16 2.70
CA ASP A 131 0.65 3.16 3.00
C ASP A 131 0.93 3.06 4.50
N ILE A 132 -0.12 2.99 5.33
CA ILE A 132 -0.01 2.94 6.79
C ILE A 132 -0.20 1.50 7.27
N SER A 133 0.62 1.10 8.24
CA SER A 133 0.43 -0.12 9.02
C SER A 133 0.19 0.28 10.47
N ILE A 134 -0.91 -0.20 11.05
CA ILE A 134 -1.08 -0.20 12.50
C ILE A 134 -0.28 -1.40 13.03
N VAL A 135 0.53 -1.16 14.05
CA VAL A 135 1.46 -2.16 14.62
C VAL A 135 0.94 -2.65 15.96
N GLU A 136 0.45 -1.72 16.78
CA GLU A 136 -0.02 -2.00 18.12
C GLU A 136 -1.04 -0.95 18.53
N THR A 137 -2.07 -1.38 19.26
CA THR A 137 -3.20 -0.56 19.73
C THR A 137 -3.41 -0.78 21.23
N GLU A 138 -2.39 -0.44 22.02
CA GLU A 138 -2.38 -0.64 23.47
C GLU A 138 -3.57 0.08 24.13
N LYS A 139 -4.44 -0.70 24.80
CA LYS A 139 -5.64 -0.22 25.54
C LYS A 139 -6.67 0.54 24.68
N LEU A 140 -6.60 0.44 23.36
CA LEU A 140 -7.63 1.03 22.48
C LEU A 140 -8.80 0.07 22.30
N TRP A 141 -8.50 -1.22 22.11
CA TRP A 141 -9.50 -2.23 21.75
C TRP A 141 -10.05 -3.00 22.95
N ARG A 142 -11.36 -3.29 22.92
CA ARG A 142 -11.96 -4.27 23.83
C ARG A 142 -11.45 -5.68 23.47
N HIS A 143 -11.29 -6.54 24.47
CA HIS A 143 -10.75 -7.89 24.27
C HIS A 143 -11.67 -8.84 23.48
N ASP A 144 -12.94 -8.49 23.32
CA ASP A 144 -13.99 -9.28 22.68
C ASP A 144 -14.41 -8.74 21.30
N ILE A 145 -13.60 -7.86 20.70
CA ILE A 145 -13.85 -7.36 19.35
C ILE A 145 -13.67 -8.48 18.31
N SER A 146 -14.61 -8.60 17.39
CA SER A 146 -14.50 -9.54 16.26
C SER A 146 -13.42 -9.08 15.27
N PRO A 147 -12.88 -10.00 14.44
CA PRO A 147 -11.96 -9.63 13.37
C PRO A 147 -12.53 -8.58 12.41
N ASN A 148 -13.82 -8.65 12.07
CA ASN A 148 -14.49 -7.70 11.17
C ASN A 148 -14.52 -6.29 11.76
N LYS A 149 -14.94 -6.15 13.02
CA LYS A 149 -14.94 -4.85 13.71
C LYS A 149 -13.52 -4.31 13.89
N HIS A 150 -12.57 -5.18 14.23
CA HIS A 150 -11.16 -4.81 14.37
C HIS A 150 -10.60 -4.21 13.08
N ALA A 151 -10.81 -4.89 11.95
CA ALA A 151 -10.39 -4.44 10.64
C ALA A 151 -10.94 -3.04 10.28
N ILE A 152 -12.24 -2.80 10.57
CA ILE A 152 -12.87 -1.49 10.33
C ILE A 152 -12.24 -0.39 11.20
N LEU A 153 -12.02 -0.67 12.49
CA LEU A 153 -11.41 0.31 13.39
C LEU A 153 -9.96 0.62 13.03
N GLU A 154 -9.14 -0.40 12.72
CA GLU A 154 -7.78 -0.19 12.24
C GLU A 154 -7.76 0.61 10.94
N ARG A 155 -8.72 0.36 10.04
CA ARG A 155 -8.81 1.14 8.82
C ARG A 155 -9.10 2.61 9.13
N LYS A 156 -10.04 2.88 10.02
CA LYS A 156 -10.34 4.25 10.46
C LYS A 156 -9.17 4.93 11.16
N LEU A 157 -8.35 4.19 11.91
CA LEU A 157 -7.10 4.72 12.47
C LEU A 157 -6.11 5.15 11.38
N ALA A 158 -5.99 4.40 10.27
CA ALA A 158 -5.13 4.81 9.15
C ALA A 158 -5.59 6.14 8.53
N PHE A 159 -6.91 6.32 8.32
CA PHE A 159 -7.48 7.60 7.87
C PHE A 159 -7.24 8.73 8.87
N PHE A 160 -7.49 8.47 10.15
CA PHE A 160 -7.22 9.43 11.23
C PHE A 160 -5.77 9.91 11.22
N LEU A 161 -4.81 8.99 11.10
CA LEU A 161 -3.39 9.34 11.03
C LEU A 161 -3.08 10.20 9.80
N VAL A 162 -3.61 9.85 8.63
CA VAL A 162 -3.41 10.66 7.42
C VAL A 162 -3.96 12.08 7.62
N GLU A 163 -5.19 12.22 8.12
CA GLU A 163 -5.82 13.53 8.34
C GLU A 163 -5.10 14.39 9.38
N THR A 164 -4.61 13.80 10.47
CA THR A 164 -4.10 14.54 11.64
C THR A 164 -2.58 14.61 11.71
N ARG A 165 -1.86 13.71 11.04
CA ARG A 165 -0.41 13.57 11.16
C ARG A 165 0.33 13.64 9.84
N LEU A 166 -0.20 13.09 8.76
CA LEU A 166 0.60 12.87 7.54
C LEU A 166 0.28 13.85 6.40
N ASN A 167 -0.89 14.49 6.45
CA ASN A 167 -1.29 15.47 5.45
C ASN A 167 -0.67 16.87 5.67
N PRO A 168 -0.44 17.62 4.58
CA PRO A 168 -0.55 17.19 3.18
C PRO A 168 0.69 16.41 2.69
N TYR A 169 1.84 16.62 3.32
CA TYR A 169 3.10 15.97 2.95
C TYR A 169 3.91 15.61 4.20
N LEU A 170 4.57 14.46 4.15
CA LEU A 170 5.52 14.01 5.17
C LEU A 170 6.88 14.68 5.01
N SER A 171 7.28 14.87 3.76
CA SER A 171 8.53 15.53 3.40
C SER A 171 8.32 16.34 2.12
N TYR A 172 8.90 17.53 2.04
CA TYR A 172 9.00 18.25 0.78
C TYR A 172 10.35 18.96 0.63
N LEU A 173 10.73 19.16 -0.63
CA LEU A 173 11.97 19.79 -1.03
C LEU A 173 11.70 20.68 -2.24
N SER A 174 12.02 21.97 -2.13
CA SER A 174 11.88 22.97 -3.19
C SER A 174 13.20 23.62 -3.52
N LEU A 175 13.56 23.61 -4.80
CA LEU A 175 14.73 24.26 -5.37
C LEU A 175 14.29 25.22 -6.47
N GLY A 176 15.04 26.31 -6.65
CA GLY A 176 14.85 27.18 -7.78
C GLY A 176 15.93 28.25 -7.90
N SER A 177 15.84 29.04 -8.95
CA SER A 177 16.76 30.16 -9.24
C SER A 177 16.19 31.55 -8.97
N GLY A 178 14.91 31.66 -8.58
CA GLY A 178 14.25 32.93 -8.23
C GLY A 178 13.56 32.89 -6.86
N ASP A 179 12.95 34.01 -6.47
CA ASP A 179 12.06 34.10 -5.32
C ASP A 179 10.72 33.44 -5.67
N VAL A 180 10.70 32.10 -5.66
CA VAL A 180 9.46 31.33 -5.80
C VAL A 180 8.70 31.43 -4.47
N GLU A 181 7.43 31.82 -4.51
CA GLU A 181 6.57 31.75 -3.33
C GLU A 181 6.45 30.29 -2.88
N ILE A 182 7.00 30.01 -1.71
CA ILE A 182 6.93 28.70 -1.07
C ILE A 182 5.57 28.64 -0.38
N ASP A 183 4.73 27.70 -0.79
CA ASP A 183 3.46 27.46 -0.12
C ASP A 183 3.71 26.89 1.29
N LYS A 184 3.74 27.79 2.28
CA LYS A 184 3.95 27.46 3.69
C LYS A 184 2.69 26.88 4.34
N THR A 185 1.52 26.96 3.70
CA THR A 185 0.24 26.44 4.25
C THR A 185 0.27 24.92 4.43
N ALA A 186 1.20 24.23 3.75
CA ALA A 186 1.45 22.81 3.89
C ALA A 186 2.14 22.38 5.19
N THR A 187 2.63 23.31 6.02
CA THR A 187 3.46 23.02 7.20
C THR A 187 2.75 23.13 8.55
N GLU A 188 1.58 23.77 8.61
CA GLU A 188 0.87 23.98 9.88
C GLU A 188 -0.18 22.87 10.11
N PRO A 189 -0.23 22.25 11.30
CA PRO A 189 -1.31 21.35 11.68
C PRO A 189 -2.63 22.11 11.58
N LYS A 190 -3.62 21.55 10.88
CA LYS A 190 -4.96 22.16 10.86
C LYS A 190 -5.54 22.13 12.28
N ASP A 191 -6.14 23.23 12.72
CA ASP A 191 -6.87 23.38 14.01
C ASP A 191 -8.06 22.41 14.18
N GLU A 192 -8.25 21.46 13.26
CA GLU A 192 -9.36 20.52 13.16
C GLU A 192 -9.16 19.25 14.00
N GLU A 193 -7.96 19.01 14.55
CA GLU A 193 -7.63 17.78 15.28
C GLU A 193 -8.64 17.43 16.41
N PRO A 194 -9.09 18.36 17.27
CA PRO A 194 -10.06 18.05 18.32
C PRO A 194 -11.40 17.51 17.76
N ALA A 195 -11.84 18.04 16.60
CA ALA A 195 -13.07 17.60 15.95
C ALA A 195 -12.89 16.22 15.31
N ILE A 196 -11.74 15.97 14.69
CA ILE A 196 -11.40 14.67 14.09
C ILE A 196 -11.30 13.59 15.17
N LEU A 197 -10.68 13.90 16.32
CA LEU A 197 -10.58 12.99 17.47
C LEU A 197 -11.96 12.69 18.08
N ALA A 198 -12.83 13.69 18.19
CA ALA A 198 -14.20 13.50 18.65
C ALA A 198 -14.99 12.55 17.73
N ARG A 199 -14.86 12.72 16.41
CA ARG A 199 -15.47 11.83 15.40
C ARG A 199 -14.94 10.40 15.52
N LEU A 200 -13.62 10.22 15.64
CA LEU A 200 -13.02 8.89 15.82
C LEU A 200 -13.56 8.20 17.09
N LYS A 201 -13.72 8.94 18.19
CA LYS A 201 -14.28 8.40 19.43
C LYS A 201 -15.73 7.93 19.24
N GLU A 202 -16.53 8.69 18.50
CA GLU A 202 -17.90 8.29 18.17
C GLU A 202 -17.94 7.06 17.27
N ASP A 203 -17.11 7.02 16.22
CA ASP A 203 -16.98 5.89 15.30
C ASP A 203 -16.62 4.60 16.06
N ILE A 204 -15.67 4.67 17.00
CA ILE A 204 -15.26 3.54 17.84
C ILE A 204 -16.45 2.99 18.66
N GLU A 205 -17.19 3.86 19.34
CA GLU A 205 -18.35 3.43 20.14
C GLU A 205 -19.50 2.88 19.28
N ARG A 206 -19.71 3.43 18.09
CA ARG A 206 -20.70 2.92 17.12
C ARG A 206 -20.36 1.49 16.68
N VAL A 207 -19.10 1.20 16.36
CA VAL A 207 -18.67 -0.15 15.97
C VAL A 207 -18.77 -1.13 17.14
N TYR A 208 -18.42 -0.70 18.35
CA TYR A 208 -18.56 -1.55 19.54
C TYR A 208 -20.00 -1.90 19.85
N THR A 209 -20.90 -0.94 19.74
CA THR A 209 -22.32 -1.12 20.06
C THR A 209 -23.13 -1.70 18.89
N ALA A 210 -22.52 -1.88 17.72
CA ALA A 210 -23.13 -2.49 16.54
C ALA A 210 -23.69 -3.89 16.86
N ASP A 211 -24.95 -4.11 16.51
CA ASP A 211 -25.66 -5.38 16.60
C ASP A 211 -25.36 -6.32 15.41
N THR A 212 -24.57 -5.85 14.44
CA THR A 212 -24.08 -6.60 13.29
C THR A 212 -22.57 -6.84 13.39
N ASP A 213 -22.13 -7.94 12.77
CA ASP A 213 -20.72 -8.21 12.47
C ASP A 213 -20.44 -8.30 10.97
N ASN A 214 -21.42 -7.93 10.14
CA ASN A 214 -21.26 -7.92 8.70
C ASN A 214 -20.27 -6.82 8.30
N PHE A 215 -19.15 -7.22 7.69
CA PHE A 215 -18.08 -6.30 7.32
C PHE A 215 -18.54 -5.15 6.42
N LEU A 216 -19.38 -5.43 5.41
CA LEU A 216 -19.83 -4.40 4.46
C LEU A 216 -20.83 -3.42 5.09
N GLU A 217 -21.65 -3.87 6.04
CA GLU A 217 -22.51 -2.97 6.82
C GLU A 217 -21.70 -2.05 7.71
N LEU A 218 -20.72 -2.59 8.44
CA LEU A 218 -19.83 -1.82 9.29
C LEU A 218 -19.01 -0.80 8.48
N ALA A 219 -18.49 -1.19 7.31
CA ALA A 219 -17.78 -0.28 6.42
C ALA A 219 -18.64 0.92 6.00
N ARG A 220 -19.88 0.67 5.55
CA ARG A 220 -20.83 1.73 5.18
C ARG A 220 -21.16 2.65 6.35
N TRP A 221 -21.34 2.11 7.55
CA TRP A 221 -21.62 2.94 8.74
C TRP A 221 -20.48 3.88 9.09
N MET A 222 -19.25 3.48 8.74
CA MET A 222 -18.02 4.23 9.02
C MET A 222 -17.57 5.10 7.84
N ASP A 223 -18.43 5.29 6.84
CA ASP A 223 -18.15 6.03 5.61
C ASP A 223 -16.90 5.50 4.88
N LEU A 224 -16.69 4.18 4.91
CA LEU A 224 -15.68 3.49 4.11
C LEU A 224 -16.36 2.85 2.90
N ASP A 225 -15.89 3.16 1.69
CA ASP A 225 -16.28 2.47 0.48
C ASP A 225 -15.40 1.22 0.30
N PRO A 226 -15.97 0.00 0.44
CA PRO A 226 -15.21 -1.25 0.33
C PRO A 226 -14.49 -1.43 -1.01
N LEU A 227 -14.92 -0.72 -2.06
CA LEU A 227 -14.32 -0.83 -3.39
C LEU A 227 -13.06 0.02 -3.57
N VAL A 228 -12.83 1.03 -2.75
CA VAL A 228 -11.69 1.96 -2.93
C VAL A 228 -10.87 2.17 -1.66
N ASP A 229 -11.51 2.04 -0.50
CA ASP A 229 -10.86 2.38 0.77
C ASP A 229 -10.16 1.20 1.41
N LEU A 230 -10.21 -0.01 0.85
CA LEU A 230 -9.58 -1.19 1.46
C LEU A 230 -8.12 -1.37 1.11
N ALA A 231 -7.57 -0.67 0.11
CA ALA A 231 -6.15 -0.79 -0.24
C ALA A 231 -5.26 -0.66 1.00
N GLY A 232 -4.38 -1.63 1.21
CA GLY A 232 -3.51 -1.74 2.37
C GLY A 232 -4.19 -2.00 3.72
N ALA A 233 -5.49 -2.33 3.78
CA ALA A 233 -6.13 -2.69 5.04
C ALA A 233 -5.58 -4.00 5.62
N ASP A 234 -5.67 -4.12 6.95
CA ASP A 234 -5.46 -5.39 7.64
C ASP A 234 -6.82 -6.06 7.89
N LEU A 235 -7.08 -7.13 7.15
CA LEU A 235 -8.30 -7.94 7.20
C LEU A 235 -7.97 -9.36 7.73
N LEU A 236 -6.95 -9.48 8.58
CA LEU A 236 -6.55 -10.72 9.23
C LEU A 236 -7.74 -11.45 9.87
N ALA A 237 -7.94 -12.72 9.48
CA ALA A 237 -8.96 -13.60 10.03
C ALA A 237 -10.41 -13.06 9.96
N THR A 238 -10.67 -12.11 9.06
CA THR A 238 -12.02 -11.57 8.84
C THR A 238 -12.96 -12.60 8.25
N GLU A 239 -14.25 -12.48 8.58
CA GLU A 239 -15.34 -13.28 8.04
C GLU A 239 -15.98 -12.51 6.87
N LEU A 240 -15.57 -12.86 5.65
CA LEU A 240 -15.91 -12.22 4.39
C LEU A 240 -16.57 -13.20 3.42
N SER A 241 -17.21 -14.26 3.92
CA SER A 241 -17.93 -15.22 3.08
C SER A 241 -19.02 -14.53 2.26
N GLY A 242 -19.06 -14.77 0.95
CA GLY A 242 -20.07 -14.25 0.03
C GLY A 242 -20.02 -12.74 -0.20
N VAL A 243 -18.97 -12.02 0.23
CA VAL A 243 -18.88 -10.57 0.01
C VAL A 243 -18.73 -10.25 -1.48
N SER A 244 -19.29 -9.12 -1.90
CA SER A 244 -19.15 -8.60 -3.26
C SER A 244 -18.14 -7.46 -3.26
N LEU A 245 -16.93 -7.75 -3.72
CA LEU A 245 -15.78 -6.85 -3.85
C LEU A 245 -15.23 -6.86 -5.29
N GLY A 246 -16.07 -7.18 -6.27
CA GLY A 246 -15.70 -7.12 -7.69
C GLY A 246 -15.25 -5.71 -8.09
N GLY A 247 -14.11 -5.61 -8.77
CA GLY A 247 -13.49 -4.34 -9.17
C GLY A 247 -12.84 -3.54 -8.04
N ALA A 248 -12.80 -4.05 -6.81
CA ALA A 248 -12.25 -3.33 -5.67
C ALA A 248 -10.72 -3.13 -5.76
N ASP A 249 -10.22 -2.00 -5.25
CA ASP A 249 -8.80 -1.80 -4.95
C ASP A 249 -8.44 -2.50 -3.64
N LEU A 250 -7.77 -3.63 -3.78
CA LEU A 250 -7.29 -4.51 -2.71
C LEU A 250 -5.75 -4.60 -2.72
N ASP A 251 -5.06 -3.59 -3.29
CA ASP A 251 -3.61 -3.54 -3.37
C ASP A 251 -3.02 -3.68 -1.95
N ARG A 252 -2.16 -4.68 -1.75
CA ARG A 252 -1.44 -4.94 -0.48
C ARG A 252 -2.34 -5.20 0.74
N VAL A 253 -3.58 -5.63 0.54
CA VAL A 253 -4.46 -6.02 1.64
C VAL A 253 -3.96 -7.30 2.31
N ASN A 254 -4.07 -7.35 3.64
CA ASN A 254 -3.77 -8.57 4.39
C ASN A 254 -5.06 -9.36 4.66
N PHE A 255 -5.29 -10.42 3.89
CA PHE A 255 -6.38 -11.38 4.07
C PHE A 255 -5.92 -12.67 4.77
N ARG A 256 -4.79 -12.66 5.46
CA ARG A 256 -4.24 -13.88 6.08
C ARG A 256 -5.31 -14.56 6.95
N GLY A 257 -5.55 -15.85 6.71
CA GLY A 257 -6.53 -16.63 7.46
C GLY A 257 -7.98 -16.15 7.38
N ALA A 258 -8.31 -15.19 6.50
CA ALA A 258 -9.67 -14.72 6.31
C ALA A 258 -10.54 -15.79 5.64
N ASN A 259 -11.82 -15.80 5.96
CA ASN A 259 -12.83 -16.60 5.27
C ASN A 259 -13.41 -15.76 4.12
N LEU A 260 -13.03 -16.08 2.89
CA LEU A 260 -13.48 -15.47 1.63
C LEU A 260 -14.26 -16.50 0.77
N THR A 261 -14.86 -17.50 1.42
CA THR A 261 -15.63 -18.53 0.71
C THR A 261 -16.77 -17.89 -0.09
N ASP A 262 -16.93 -18.30 -1.35
CA ASP A 262 -17.93 -17.77 -2.28
C ASP A 262 -17.89 -16.23 -2.48
N ALA A 263 -16.80 -15.55 -2.10
CA ALA A 263 -16.66 -14.12 -2.31
C ALA A 263 -16.48 -13.78 -3.81
N ASP A 264 -17.03 -12.65 -4.24
CA ASP A 264 -16.77 -12.09 -5.56
C ASP A 264 -15.65 -11.05 -5.49
N LEU A 265 -14.50 -11.43 -6.03
CA LEU A 265 -13.28 -10.63 -6.20
C LEU A 265 -12.95 -10.44 -7.70
N SER A 266 -13.91 -10.67 -8.59
CA SER A 266 -13.70 -10.56 -10.04
C SER A 266 -13.26 -9.14 -10.40
N GLU A 267 -12.32 -9.00 -11.34
CA GLU A 267 -11.79 -7.70 -11.78
C GLU A 267 -11.14 -6.83 -10.70
N SER A 268 -10.95 -7.36 -9.47
CA SER A 268 -10.31 -6.61 -8.38
C SER A 268 -8.81 -6.38 -8.66
N ILE A 269 -8.27 -5.32 -8.06
CA ILE A 269 -6.84 -5.01 -8.06
C ILE A 269 -6.28 -5.52 -6.73
N ALA A 270 -5.93 -6.79 -6.65
CA ALA A 270 -5.36 -7.44 -5.47
C ALA A 270 -3.86 -7.71 -5.63
N VAL A 271 -3.17 -6.78 -6.30
CA VAL A 271 -1.72 -6.80 -6.47
C VAL A 271 -1.08 -6.84 -5.10
N HIS A 272 -0.15 -7.77 -4.89
CA HIS A 272 0.52 -7.95 -3.60
C HIS A 272 -0.43 -8.24 -2.43
N ALA A 273 -1.66 -8.69 -2.63
CA ALA A 273 -2.50 -9.08 -1.49
C ALA A 273 -1.92 -10.33 -0.81
N ASN A 274 -2.08 -10.42 0.52
CA ASN A 274 -1.65 -11.56 1.31
C ASN A 274 -2.85 -12.43 1.67
N PHE A 275 -3.03 -13.53 0.95
CA PHE A 275 -4.07 -14.54 1.16
C PHE A 275 -3.55 -15.77 1.92
N LYS A 276 -2.41 -15.67 2.62
CA LYS A 276 -1.78 -16.83 3.27
C LYS A 276 -2.74 -17.53 4.22
N GLY A 277 -2.99 -18.81 3.98
CA GLY A 277 -3.91 -19.61 4.78
C GLY A 277 -5.38 -19.16 4.76
N ALA A 278 -5.77 -18.24 3.87
CA ALA A 278 -7.15 -17.83 3.69
C ALA A 278 -7.97 -18.94 3.02
N ASP A 279 -9.28 -18.95 3.27
CA ASP A 279 -10.21 -19.82 2.58
C ASP A 279 -10.94 -19.05 1.48
N LEU A 280 -10.56 -19.25 0.21
CA LEU A 280 -11.21 -18.70 -0.98
C LEU A 280 -12.00 -19.79 -1.73
N SER A 281 -12.48 -20.82 -1.03
CA SER A 281 -13.21 -21.90 -1.69
C SER A 281 -14.48 -21.36 -2.37
N GLY A 282 -14.66 -21.67 -3.65
CA GLY A 282 -15.79 -21.16 -4.46
C GLY A 282 -15.70 -19.68 -4.88
N ALA A 283 -14.65 -18.95 -4.47
CA ALA A 283 -14.53 -17.53 -4.79
C ALA A 283 -14.43 -17.26 -6.31
N LEU A 284 -14.96 -16.12 -6.73
CA LEU A 284 -14.84 -15.61 -8.09
C LEU A 284 -13.66 -14.63 -8.15
N LEU A 285 -12.64 -14.97 -8.93
CA LEU A 285 -11.39 -14.19 -9.12
C LEU A 285 -11.16 -13.93 -10.62
N GLY A 286 -12.23 -13.98 -11.42
CA GLY A 286 -12.14 -13.84 -12.88
C GLY A 286 -11.58 -12.47 -13.26
N ASN A 287 -10.59 -12.42 -14.15
CA ASN A 287 -9.90 -11.21 -14.60
C ASN A 287 -9.31 -10.34 -13.47
N ALA A 288 -9.17 -10.85 -12.24
CA ALA A 288 -8.54 -10.11 -11.16
C ALA A 288 -7.04 -9.90 -11.43
N ASP A 289 -6.52 -8.73 -11.04
CA ASP A 289 -5.08 -8.49 -11.01
C ASP A 289 -4.53 -8.99 -9.67
N LEU A 290 -3.89 -10.17 -9.69
CA LEU A 290 -3.34 -10.88 -8.54
C LEU A 290 -1.82 -10.97 -8.60
N LYS A 291 -1.17 -10.06 -9.34
CA LYS A 291 0.28 -10.12 -9.53
C LYS A 291 0.98 -10.07 -8.17
N TYR A 292 1.91 -11.01 -7.99
CA TYR A 292 2.73 -11.15 -6.79
C TYR A 292 1.92 -11.27 -5.48
N ALA A 293 0.66 -11.71 -5.55
CA ALA A 293 -0.12 -12.05 -4.37
C ALA A 293 0.43 -13.33 -3.70
N ASP A 294 0.22 -13.47 -2.39
CA ASP A 294 0.67 -14.63 -1.62
C ASP A 294 -0.51 -15.52 -1.22
N PHE A 295 -0.67 -16.64 -1.92
CA PHE A 295 -1.66 -17.69 -1.66
C PHE A 295 -1.06 -18.90 -0.92
N TYR A 296 0.11 -18.75 -0.28
CA TYR A 296 0.73 -19.87 0.44
C TYR A 296 -0.25 -20.53 1.42
N ARG A 297 -0.49 -21.84 1.25
CA ARG A 297 -1.47 -22.62 2.04
C ARG A 297 -2.91 -22.10 2.00
N ALA A 298 -3.28 -21.24 1.05
CA ALA A 298 -4.66 -20.82 0.88
C ALA A 298 -5.50 -21.97 0.30
N SER A 299 -6.80 -22.00 0.60
CA SER A 299 -7.74 -22.83 -0.15
C SER A 299 -8.28 -22.05 -1.34
N LEU A 300 -8.09 -22.56 -2.54
CA LEU A 300 -8.68 -22.06 -3.79
C LEU A 300 -9.61 -23.13 -4.39
N ALA A 301 -10.07 -24.10 -3.59
CA ALA A 301 -10.91 -25.19 -4.06
C ALA A 301 -12.17 -24.65 -4.75
N LEU A 302 -12.54 -25.20 -5.91
CA LEU A 302 -13.70 -24.76 -6.71
C LEU A 302 -13.69 -23.29 -7.17
N SER A 303 -12.63 -22.53 -6.93
CA SER A 303 -12.56 -21.12 -7.29
C SER A 303 -12.44 -20.90 -8.80
N ASN A 304 -12.89 -19.73 -9.26
CA ASN A 304 -12.83 -19.32 -10.66
C ASN A 304 -11.76 -18.25 -10.86
N LEU A 305 -10.61 -18.62 -11.43
CA LEU A 305 -9.50 -17.70 -11.76
C LEU A 305 -9.38 -17.47 -13.28
N ILE A 306 -10.46 -17.58 -14.05
CA ILE A 306 -10.39 -17.39 -15.51
C ILE A 306 -9.84 -16.01 -15.83
N GLY A 307 -8.79 -15.96 -16.67
CA GLY A 307 -8.24 -14.69 -17.17
C GLY A 307 -7.53 -13.82 -16.13
N SER A 308 -7.36 -14.28 -14.88
CA SER A 308 -6.65 -13.52 -13.86
C SER A 308 -5.16 -13.35 -14.17
N ASP A 309 -4.54 -12.31 -13.61
CA ASP A 309 -3.10 -12.09 -13.71
C ASP A 309 -2.39 -12.53 -12.43
N LEU A 310 -1.76 -13.70 -12.45
CA LEU A 310 -1.02 -14.30 -11.33
C LEU A 310 0.50 -14.13 -11.50
N GLU A 311 0.97 -13.19 -12.33
CA GLU A 311 2.41 -12.99 -12.56
C GLU A 311 3.18 -12.87 -11.23
N GLY A 312 4.17 -13.74 -11.02
CA GLY A 312 4.98 -13.76 -9.81
C GLY A 312 4.25 -14.10 -8.51
N ALA A 313 2.97 -14.52 -8.55
CA ALA A 313 2.21 -14.91 -7.36
C ALA A 313 2.79 -16.18 -6.71
N ASN A 314 2.62 -16.31 -5.41
CA ASN A 314 3.03 -17.50 -4.66
C ASN A 314 1.83 -18.39 -4.37
N LEU A 315 1.72 -19.52 -5.06
CA LEU A 315 0.67 -20.53 -4.85
C LEU A 315 1.20 -21.81 -4.19
N VAL A 316 2.42 -21.81 -3.66
CA VAL A 316 3.01 -23.02 -3.03
C VAL A 316 2.11 -23.53 -1.88
N GLU A 317 1.85 -24.85 -1.86
CA GLU A 317 0.97 -25.53 -0.90
C GLU A 317 -0.51 -25.05 -0.90
N ALA A 318 -0.95 -24.27 -1.90
CA ALA A 318 -2.36 -23.92 -2.05
C ALA A 318 -3.20 -25.12 -2.48
N ASN A 319 -4.44 -25.22 -2.00
CA ASN A 319 -5.40 -26.22 -2.49
C ASN A 319 -6.06 -25.71 -3.78
N LEU A 320 -5.74 -26.33 -4.91
CA LEU A 320 -6.27 -26.01 -6.24
C LEU A 320 -7.32 -27.03 -6.71
N SER A 321 -7.86 -27.86 -5.80
CA SER A 321 -8.88 -28.87 -6.11
C SER A 321 -10.05 -28.27 -6.87
N ARG A 322 -10.15 -28.63 -8.17
CA ARG A 322 -11.18 -28.16 -9.10
C ARG A 322 -11.20 -26.63 -9.31
N ALA A 323 -10.10 -25.94 -9.04
CA ALA A 323 -9.94 -24.53 -9.39
C ALA A 323 -9.83 -24.37 -10.92
N ASN A 324 -10.38 -23.28 -11.47
CA ASN A 324 -10.32 -22.99 -12.90
C ASN A 324 -9.28 -21.90 -13.21
N LEU A 325 -8.12 -22.30 -13.74
CA LEU A 325 -7.01 -21.41 -14.13
C LEU A 325 -6.95 -21.16 -15.66
N SER A 326 -8.06 -21.37 -16.37
CA SER A 326 -8.11 -21.21 -17.83
C SER A 326 -7.83 -19.76 -18.23
N GLY A 327 -6.85 -19.55 -19.10
CA GLY A 327 -6.48 -18.20 -19.55
C GLY A 327 -5.78 -17.33 -18.51
N ALA A 328 -5.56 -17.82 -17.28
CA ALA A 328 -4.79 -17.10 -16.29
C ALA A 328 -3.33 -16.90 -16.76
N ARG A 329 -2.77 -15.71 -16.52
CA ARG A 329 -1.35 -15.40 -16.76
C ARG A 329 -0.56 -15.86 -15.54
N VAL A 330 0.39 -16.76 -15.73
CA VAL A 330 1.13 -17.41 -14.62
C VAL A 330 2.64 -17.27 -14.75
N PHE A 331 3.11 -16.31 -15.54
CA PHE A 331 4.55 -16.10 -15.75
C PHE A 331 5.24 -15.80 -14.41
N GLY A 332 6.23 -16.61 -14.04
CA GLY A 332 6.94 -16.52 -12.77
C GLY A 332 6.11 -16.87 -11.53
N ALA A 333 4.84 -17.27 -11.67
CA ALA A 333 4.03 -17.74 -10.56
C ALA A 333 4.61 -19.04 -9.99
N ARG A 334 4.69 -19.14 -8.67
CA ARG A 334 5.34 -20.26 -7.97
C ARG A 334 4.30 -21.27 -7.51
N PHE A 335 4.48 -22.52 -7.92
CA PHE A 335 3.69 -23.68 -7.51
C PHE A 335 4.61 -24.70 -6.83
N GLY A 336 4.03 -25.67 -6.12
CA GLY A 336 4.78 -26.73 -5.44
C GLY A 336 3.94 -28.00 -5.34
N ASP A 337 3.88 -28.58 -4.14
CA ASP A 337 2.96 -29.67 -3.84
C ASP A 337 1.54 -29.13 -3.59
N ASN A 338 0.83 -28.88 -4.69
CA ASN A 338 -0.52 -28.33 -4.67
C ASN A 338 -1.57 -29.44 -4.71
N GLU A 339 -2.50 -29.43 -3.74
CA GLU A 339 -3.66 -30.32 -3.79
C GLU A 339 -4.50 -30.02 -5.05
N GLY A 340 -4.98 -31.05 -5.75
CA GLY A 340 -5.74 -30.89 -6.99
C GLY A 340 -4.91 -30.63 -8.24
N MET A 341 -3.58 -30.59 -8.13
CA MET A 341 -2.69 -30.52 -9.30
C MET A 341 -2.70 -31.84 -10.07
N THR A 342 -3.11 -31.80 -11.35
CA THR A 342 -2.96 -32.93 -12.29
C THR A 342 -1.72 -32.74 -13.15
N ASP A 343 -1.26 -33.81 -13.79
CA ASP A 343 -0.11 -33.76 -14.70
C ASP A 343 -0.37 -32.81 -15.88
N GLU A 344 -1.58 -32.81 -16.45
CA GLU A 344 -1.96 -31.94 -17.56
C GLU A 344 -1.99 -30.46 -17.15
N LEU A 345 -2.51 -30.16 -15.96
CA LEU A 345 -2.52 -28.79 -15.44
C LEU A 345 -1.08 -28.32 -15.20
N ARG A 346 -0.23 -29.18 -14.62
CA ARG A 346 1.17 -28.89 -14.36
C ARG A 346 1.93 -28.56 -15.64
N GLU A 347 1.81 -29.40 -16.68
CA GLU A 347 2.43 -29.16 -17.99
C GLU A 347 1.95 -27.85 -18.62
N SER A 348 0.64 -27.57 -18.58
CA SER A 348 0.08 -26.31 -19.09
C SER A 348 0.58 -25.07 -18.33
N LEU A 349 0.82 -25.17 -17.02
CA LEU A 349 1.35 -24.08 -16.21
C LEU A 349 2.83 -23.82 -16.54
N LEU A 350 3.64 -24.88 -16.69
CA LEU A 350 5.04 -24.79 -17.10
C LEU A 350 5.19 -24.10 -18.48
N ASP A 351 4.38 -24.51 -19.46
CA ASP A 351 4.37 -23.91 -20.80
C ASP A 351 4.02 -22.41 -20.79
N ARG A 352 3.24 -21.97 -19.80
CA ARG A 352 2.88 -20.56 -19.57
C ARG A 352 3.88 -19.80 -18.69
N GLY A 353 5.01 -20.41 -18.36
CA GLY A 353 6.12 -19.78 -17.63
C GLY A 353 6.00 -19.82 -16.11
N ALA A 354 5.17 -20.70 -15.54
CA ALA A 354 5.13 -20.94 -14.11
C ALA A 354 6.42 -21.62 -13.62
N VAL A 355 6.75 -21.41 -12.34
CA VAL A 355 7.89 -22.01 -11.64
C VAL A 355 7.37 -23.03 -10.65
N PHE A 356 7.99 -24.20 -10.57
CA PHE A 356 7.67 -25.24 -9.59
C PHE A 356 8.87 -25.45 -8.66
N GLU A 357 8.62 -25.47 -7.35
CA GLU A 357 9.64 -25.64 -6.29
C GLU A 357 9.39 -26.88 -5.42
#